data_AF-K5ZDD8-F1
#
_entry.id   AF-K5ZDD8-F1
#
_cell.length_a   1.000
_cell.length_b   1.000
_cell.length_c   1.000
_cell.angle_alpha   90.00
_cell.angle_beta   90.00
_cell.angle_gamma   90.00
#
_symmetry.space_group_name_H-M   'P 1'
#
loop_
_entity.id
_entity.type
_entity.pdbx_description
1 polymer ?
#
loop_
_entity_poly.entity_id
_entity_poly.type
_entity_poly.pdbx_seq_one_letter_code
_entity_poly.pdbx_strand_id
1 'polypeptide(L)'
;MIIKELEEKLEKLKELHQHFQDREAEYSKKLKRARSFEKSEKYDDLKRVYSLLQERTVNLSFMVRNRYANQRIIAEVYSVQIKRDYQYRLQRKTKRAEELKTKHRYSPWFLQTSLEADYGTFVCDKCGQQFYHSPSGISLNGIKVYDCCCGYCTNTIIGRDWNETPYF
;
A
#
# COMPACT_ATOMS: atom_id res chain seq x y z
N MET A 1 -8.77 -21.67 -34.67
CA MET A 1 -8.21 -20.57 -35.48
C MET A 1 -7.83 -19.36 -34.62
N ILE A 2 -8.75 -18.86 -33.78
CA ILE A 2 -8.55 -17.70 -32.89
C ILE A 2 -7.37 -17.85 -31.90
N ILE A 3 -7.16 -19.05 -31.33
CA ILE A 3 -6.09 -19.29 -30.34
C ILE A 3 -4.69 -19.21 -30.98
N LYS A 4 -4.51 -19.80 -32.17
CA LYS A 4 -3.22 -19.78 -32.89
C LYS A 4 -2.81 -18.36 -33.29
N GLU A 5 -3.78 -17.55 -33.73
CA GLU A 5 -3.55 -16.14 -34.07
C GLU A 5 -3.21 -15.28 -32.83
N LEU A 6 -3.83 -15.57 -31.69
CA LEU A 6 -3.51 -14.95 -30.41
C LEU A 6 -2.07 -15.27 -29.97
N GLU A 7 -1.68 -16.54 -29.99
CA GLU A 7 -0.33 -17.00 -29.63
C GLU A 7 0.74 -16.35 -30.52
N GLU A 8 0.52 -16.32 -31.84
CA GLU A 8 1.46 -15.69 -32.78
C GLU A 8 1.63 -14.18 -32.50
N LYS A 9 0.52 -13.48 -32.22
CA LYS A 9 0.56 -12.04 -31.89
C LYS A 9 1.26 -11.77 -30.56
N LEU A 10 1.05 -12.62 -29.56
CA LEU A 10 1.71 -12.50 -28.27
C LEU A 10 3.21 -12.79 -28.34
N GLU A 11 3.63 -13.78 -29.13
CA GLU A 11 5.06 -14.06 -29.29
C GLU A 11 5.77 -12.90 -30.01
N LYS A 12 5.18 -12.33 -31.07
CA LYS A 12 5.72 -11.12 -31.73
C LYS A 12 5.83 -9.94 -30.76
N LEU A 13 4.84 -9.74 -29.88
CA LEU A 13 4.90 -8.66 -28.88
C LEU A 13 5.99 -8.90 -27.84
N LYS A 14 6.24 -10.15 -27.46
CA LYS A 14 7.32 -10.54 -26.54
C LYS A 14 8.70 -10.35 -27.17
N GLU A 15 8.87 -10.73 -28.44
CA GLU A 15 10.09 -10.46 -29.20
C GLU A 15 10.38 -8.95 -29.29
N LEU A 16 9.36 -8.14 -29.60
CA LEU A 16 9.47 -6.68 -29.63
C LEU A 16 9.81 -6.10 -28.25
N HIS A 17 9.18 -6.60 -27.19
CA HIS A 17 9.46 -6.17 -25.83
C HIS A 17 10.93 -6.40 -25.47
N GLN A 18 11.44 -7.60 -25.74
CA GLN A 18 12.84 -7.94 -25.48
C GLN A 18 13.78 -7.05 -26.32
N HIS A 19 13.47 -6.85 -27.60
CA HIS A 19 14.24 -5.95 -28.45
C HIS A 19 14.34 -4.53 -27.87
N PHE A 20 13.22 -3.96 -27.42
CA PHE A 20 13.22 -2.62 -26.84
C PHE A 20 13.96 -2.58 -25.49
N GLN A 21 13.86 -3.62 -24.68
CA GLN A 21 14.60 -3.75 -23.41
C GLN A 21 16.12 -3.78 -23.65
N ASP A 22 16.57 -4.55 -24.64
CA ASP A 22 17.99 -4.65 -24.99
C ASP A 22 18.53 -3.30 -25.47
N ARG A 23 17.74 -2.55 -26.25
CA ARG A 23 18.09 -1.22 -26.74
C ARG A 23 18.12 -0.20 -25.60
N GLU A 24 17.15 -0.21 -24.69
CA GLU A 24 17.19 0.64 -23.50
C GLU A 24 18.47 0.39 -22.69
N ALA A 25 18.81 -0.87 -22.45
CA ALA A 25 20.04 -1.25 -21.74
C ALA A 25 21.31 -0.79 -22.48
N GLU A 26 21.34 -0.87 -23.81
CA GLU A 26 22.43 -0.37 -24.64
C GLU A 26 22.61 1.15 -24.47
N TYR A 27 21.54 1.93 -24.58
CA TYR A 27 21.60 3.39 -24.43
C TYR A 27 21.89 3.82 -23.00
N SER A 28 21.40 3.09 -22.00
CA SER A 28 21.78 3.29 -20.60
C SER A 28 23.30 3.12 -20.38
N LYS A 29 23.91 2.10 -20.99
CA LYS A 29 25.38 1.92 -20.96
C LYS A 29 26.12 3.05 -21.68
N LYS A 30 25.61 3.51 -22.83
CA LYS A 30 26.20 4.63 -23.60
C LYS A 30 26.10 5.96 -22.85
N LEU A 31 24.98 6.22 -22.19
CA LEU A 31 24.74 7.40 -21.35
C LEU A 31 25.79 7.49 -20.23
N LYS A 32 26.04 6.40 -19.50
CA LYS A 32 27.08 6.34 -18.44
C LYS A 32 28.50 6.62 -18.94
N ARG A 33 28.76 6.46 -20.23
CA ARG A 33 30.09 6.67 -20.86
C ARG A 33 30.17 7.98 -21.64
N ALA A 34 29.08 8.75 -21.71
CA ALA A 34 29.05 9.99 -22.47
C ALA A 34 29.98 11.03 -21.82
N ARG A 35 30.82 11.67 -22.63
CA ARG A 35 31.76 12.72 -22.20
C ARG A 35 31.35 14.12 -22.67
N SER A 36 30.28 14.22 -23.45
CA SER A 36 29.72 15.50 -23.91
C SER A 36 28.23 15.56 -23.59
N PHE A 37 27.76 16.76 -23.29
CA PHE A 37 26.37 17.02 -22.94
C PHE A 37 25.41 16.59 -24.06
N GLU A 38 25.70 16.98 -25.31
CA GLU A 38 24.89 16.61 -26.49
C GLU A 38 24.71 15.09 -26.64
N LYS A 39 25.77 14.30 -26.37
CA LYS A 39 25.69 12.84 -26.44
C LYS A 39 24.91 12.27 -25.26
N SER A 40 25.06 12.87 -24.08
CA SER A 40 24.30 12.50 -22.89
C SER A 40 22.80 12.68 -23.13
N GLU A 41 22.38 13.86 -23.57
CA GLU A 41 20.99 14.18 -23.88
C GLU A 41 20.41 13.23 -24.94
N LYS A 42 21.12 13.03 -26.05
CA LYS A 42 20.71 12.09 -27.10
C LYS A 42 20.50 10.66 -26.57
N TYR A 43 21.39 10.16 -25.71
CA TYR A 43 21.26 8.80 -25.19
C TYR A 43 20.16 8.68 -24.15
N ASP A 44 19.92 9.72 -23.35
CA ASP A 44 18.82 9.75 -22.40
C ASP A 44 17.46 9.76 -23.12
N ASP A 45 17.32 10.55 -24.18
CA ASP A 45 16.12 10.55 -25.01
C ASP A 45 15.86 9.19 -25.66
N LEU A 46 16.89 8.58 -26.24
CA LEU A 46 16.74 7.26 -26.86
C LEU A 46 16.35 6.19 -25.82
N LYS A 47 17.00 6.20 -24.65
CA LYS A 47 16.64 5.32 -23.53
C LYS A 47 15.16 5.51 -23.15
N ARG A 48 14.70 6.75 -22.99
CA ARG A 48 13.30 7.08 -22.67
C ARG A 48 12.34 6.55 -23.74
N VAL A 49 12.65 6.73 -25.02
CA VAL A 49 11.83 6.23 -26.13
C VAL A 49 11.68 4.71 -26.07
N TYR A 50 12.78 3.96 -25.85
CA TYR A 50 12.70 2.50 -25.74
C TYR A 50 11.95 2.02 -24.50
N SER A 51 12.02 2.76 -23.39
CA SER A 51 11.22 2.48 -22.19
C SER A 51 9.71 2.64 -22.47
N LEU A 52 9.31 3.73 -23.15
CA LEU A 52 7.92 3.94 -23.57
C LEU A 52 7.42 2.87 -24.56
N LEU A 53 8.30 2.41 -25.46
CA LEU A 53 7.97 1.33 -26.39
C LEU A 53 7.77 -0.01 -25.66
N GLN A 54 8.57 -0.31 -24.62
CA GLN A 54 8.35 -1.48 -23.76
C GLN A 54 6.99 -1.40 -23.08
N GLU A 55 6.65 -0.28 -22.45
CA GLU A 55 5.34 -0.09 -21.83
C GLU A 55 4.19 -0.31 -22.83
N ARG A 56 4.35 0.22 -24.05
CA ARG A 56 3.37 0.03 -25.13
C ARG A 56 3.20 -1.44 -25.53
N THR A 57 4.28 -2.24 -25.57
CA THR A 57 4.16 -3.68 -25.85
C THR A 57 3.39 -4.44 -24.77
N VAL A 58 3.54 -4.04 -23.49
CA VAL A 58 2.76 -4.60 -22.38
C VAL A 58 1.28 -4.26 -22.54
N ASN A 59 0.96 -2.98 -22.79
CA ASN A 59 -0.41 -2.53 -23.02
C ASN A 59 -1.07 -3.24 -24.22
N LEU A 60 -0.35 -3.38 -25.33
CA LEU A 60 -0.82 -4.13 -26.50
C LEU A 60 -1.06 -5.61 -26.18
N SER A 61 -0.21 -6.23 -25.34
CA SER A 61 -0.40 -7.62 -24.91
C SER A 61 -1.71 -7.79 -24.15
N PHE A 62 -2.07 -6.85 -23.28
CA PHE A 62 -3.36 -6.83 -22.60
C PHE A 62 -4.53 -6.65 -23.59
N MET A 63 -4.41 -5.72 -24.54
CA MET A 63 -5.47 -5.48 -25.54
C MET A 63 -5.69 -6.70 -26.45
N VAL A 64 -4.61 -7.34 -26.90
CA VAL A 64 -4.67 -8.55 -27.73
C VAL A 64 -5.28 -9.70 -26.94
N ARG A 65 -4.87 -9.90 -25.68
CA ARG A 65 -5.52 -10.87 -24.79
C ARG A 65 -7.01 -10.57 -24.65
N ASN A 66 -7.41 -9.34 -24.35
CA ASN A 66 -8.83 -8.99 -24.19
C ASN A 66 -9.66 -9.19 -25.47
N ARG A 67 -9.06 -8.97 -26.64
CA ARG A 67 -9.74 -9.10 -27.94
C ARG A 67 -9.95 -10.55 -28.36
N TYR A 68 -8.99 -11.43 -28.06
CA TYR A 68 -8.96 -12.81 -28.59
C TYR A 68 -9.12 -13.88 -27.50
N ALA A 69 -9.00 -13.54 -26.22
CA ALA A 69 -9.29 -14.47 -25.13
C ALA A 69 -10.79 -14.74 -25.04
N ASN A 70 -11.11 -15.94 -24.56
CA ASN A 70 -12.49 -16.35 -24.33
C ASN A 70 -13.07 -15.50 -23.19
N GLN A 71 -13.87 -14.49 -23.55
CA GLN A 71 -14.49 -13.55 -22.59
C GLN A 71 -15.25 -14.28 -21.47
N ARG A 72 -15.76 -15.49 -21.74
CA ARG A 72 -16.38 -16.36 -20.74
C ARG A 72 -15.40 -16.78 -19.63
N ILE A 73 -14.19 -17.22 -19.99
CA ILE A 73 -13.16 -17.62 -19.02
C ILE A 73 -12.72 -16.41 -18.19
N ILE A 74 -12.54 -15.25 -18.82
CA ILE A 74 -12.19 -14.01 -18.13
C ILE A 74 -13.28 -13.61 -17.13
N ALA A 75 -14.55 -13.63 -17.54
CA ALA A 75 -15.68 -13.34 -16.66
C ALA A 75 -15.77 -14.33 -15.48
N GLU A 76 -15.52 -15.62 -15.73
CA GLU A 76 -15.49 -16.65 -14.69
C GLU A 76 -14.36 -16.37 -13.66
N VAL A 77 -13.14 -16.08 -14.12
CA VAL A 77 -12.00 -15.74 -13.23
C VAL A 77 -12.30 -14.49 -12.40
N TYR A 78 -12.80 -13.42 -13.02
CA TYR A 78 -13.18 -12.20 -12.30
C TYR A 78 -14.29 -12.46 -11.29
N SER A 79 -15.29 -13.29 -11.63
CA SER A 79 -16.37 -13.63 -10.70
C SER A 79 -15.87 -14.34 -9.45
N VAL A 80 -14.88 -15.24 -9.59
CA VAL A 80 -14.26 -15.95 -8.47
C VAL A 80 -13.48 -14.98 -7.60
N GLN A 81 -12.73 -14.06 -8.21
CA GLN A 81 -11.97 -13.04 -7.47
C GLN A 81 -12.90 -12.11 -6.67
N ILE A 82 -13.97 -11.60 -7.30
CA ILE A 82 -14.96 -10.75 -6.63
C ILE A 82 -15.60 -11.49 -5.43
N LYS A 83 -15.93 -12.77 -5.59
CA LYS A 83 -16.48 -13.58 -4.48
C LYS A 83 -15.48 -13.73 -3.33
N ARG A 84 -14.21 -13.98 -3.61
CA ARG A 84 -13.14 -14.08 -2.59
C ARG A 84 -12.94 -12.75 -1.87
N ASP A 85 -12.88 -11.65 -2.61
CA ASP A 85 -12.73 -10.31 -2.02
C ASP A 85 -13.91 -9.96 -1.12
N TYR A 86 -15.12 -10.32 -1.53
CA TYR A 86 -16.31 -10.13 -0.71
C TYR A 86 -16.26 -10.95 0.59
N GLN A 87 -15.88 -12.23 0.50
CA GLN A 87 -15.70 -13.09 1.68
C GLN A 87 -14.65 -12.52 2.65
N TYR A 88 -13.52 -12.04 2.12
CA TYR A 88 -12.47 -11.42 2.92
C TYR A 88 -12.96 -10.14 3.62
N ARG A 89 -13.74 -9.29 2.94
CA ARG A 89 -14.37 -8.11 3.55
C ARG A 89 -15.33 -8.48 4.68
N LEU A 90 -16.14 -9.52 4.49
CA LEU A 90 -17.03 -10.03 5.53
C LEU A 90 -16.24 -10.51 6.75
N GLN A 91 -15.21 -11.33 6.55
CA GLN A 91 -14.34 -11.82 7.64
C GLN A 91 -13.66 -10.67 8.39
N ARG A 92 -13.20 -9.63 7.68
CA ARG A 92 -12.64 -8.44 8.34
C ARG A 92 -13.68 -7.67 9.13
N LYS A 93 -14.92 -7.58 8.63
CA LYS A 93 -16.01 -6.89 9.32
C LYS A 93 -16.39 -7.62 10.62
N THR A 94 -16.48 -8.96 10.60
CA THR A 94 -16.76 -9.76 11.80
C THR A 94 -15.63 -9.63 12.81
N LYS A 95 -14.38 -9.80 12.39
CA LYS A 95 -13.20 -9.62 13.25
C LYS A 95 -13.18 -8.23 13.89
N ARG A 96 -13.40 -7.17 13.11
CA ARG A 96 -13.46 -5.78 13.64
C ARG A 96 -14.60 -5.57 14.63
N ALA A 97 -15.74 -6.22 14.44
CA ALA A 97 -16.86 -6.14 15.38
C ALA A 97 -16.55 -6.83 16.71
N GLU A 98 -15.83 -7.96 16.68
CA GLU A 98 -15.33 -8.64 17.90
C GLU A 98 -14.25 -7.82 18.60
N GLU A 99 -13.30 -7.26 17.84
CA GLU A 99 -12.26 -6.36 18.35
C GLU A 99 -12.88 -5.12 19.02
N LEU A 100 -13.92 -4.53 18.43
CA LEU A 100 -14.59 -3.35 19.02
C LEU A 100 -15.19 -3.66 20.41
N LYS A 101 -15.69 -4.88 20.61
CA LYS A 101 -16.28 -5.31 21.89
C LYS A 101 -15.23 -5.61 22.95
N THR A 102 -14.10 -6.19 22.53
CA THR A 102 -13.14 -6.79 23.46
C THR A 102 -11.87 -5.96 23.66
N LYS A 103 -11.54 -5.07 22.73
CA LYS A 103 -10.29 -4.31 22.73
C LYS A 103 -10.53 -2.82 22.87
N HIS A 104 -9.66 -2.17 23.63
CA HIS A 104 -9.67 -0.74 23.85
C HIS A 104 -9.08 -0.03 22.62
N ARG A 105 -9.64 1.15 22.34
CA ARG A 105 -9.10 2.12 21.40
C ARG A 105 -8.44 3.24 22.19
N TYR A 106 -7.23 3.58 21.77
CA TYR A 106 -6.45 4.67 22.31
C TYR A 106 -6.50 5.86 21.34
N SER A 107 -6.65 7.05 21.89
CA SER A 107 -6.58 8.31 21.14
C SER A 107 -5.63 9.24 21.88
N PRO A 108 -4.38 9.37 21.43
CA PRO A 108 -3.46 10.38 21.95
C PRO A 108 -4.08 11.77 21.82
N TRP A 109 -3.83 12.63 22.80
CA TRP A 109 -4.18 14.05 22.67
C TRP A 109 -3.18 14.83 21.81
N PHE A 110 -2.05 14.20 21.49
CA PHE A 110 -1.04 14.71 20.55
C PHE A 110 -1.63 14.85 19.14
N LEU A 111 -1.29 15.94 18.44
CA LEU A 111 -1.86 16.46 17.16
C LEU A 111 -2.96 17.53 17.29
N GLN A 112 -3.17 18.11 18.48
CA GLN A 112 -4.01 19.32 18.61
C GLN A 112 -3.17 20.58 18.33
N THR A 113 -3.79 21.66 17.85
CA THR A 113 -3.13 22.91 17.45
C THR A 113 -2.54 23.73 18.61
N SER A 114 -2.48 23.19 19.83
CA SER A 114 -2.01 23.89 21.04
C SER A 114 -0.84 23.17 21.70
N LEU A 115 0.26 23.90 21.92
CA LEU A 115 1.46 23.41 22.63
C LEU A 115 1.18 23.08 24.11
N GLU A 116 0.16 23.69 24.71
CA GLU A 116 -0.25 23.44 26.10
C GLU A 116 -0.89 22.05 26.28
N ALA A 117 -1.46 21.49 25.20
CA ALA A 117 -2.06 20.15 25.22
C ALA A 117 -1.00 19.03 25.25
N ASP A 118 0.22 19.33 24.79
CA ASP A 118 1.28 18.34 24.63
C ASP A 118 2.20 18.21 25.85
N TYR A 119 2.35 19.28 26.65
CA TYR A 119 3.30 19.37 27.76
C TYR A 119 2.71 20.01 29.03
N GLY A 120 1.48 19.63 29.38
CA GLY A 120 0.82 20.04 30.63
C GLY A 120 1.16 19.14 31.82
N THR A 121 0.66 19.53 33.00
CA THR A 121 0.64 18.65 34.17
C THR A 121 -0.70 17.95 34.25
N PHE A 122 -0.68 16.62 34.18
CA PHE A 122 -1.87 15.78 34.14
C PHE A 122 -1.88 14.78 35.28
N VAL A 123 -3.06 14.33 35.70
CA VAL A 123 -3.24 13.23 36.65
C VAL A 123 -3.90 12.06 35.91
N CYS A 124 -3.33 10.87 36.02
CA CYS A 124 -3.82 9.70 35.29
C CYS A 124 -5.09 9.14 35.96
N ASP A 125 -6.18 9.03 35.23
CA ASP A 125 -7.46 8.50 35.73
C ASP A 125 -7.34 7.04 36.21
N LYS A 126 -6.37 6.28 35.67
CA LYS A 126 -6.18 4.87 36.00
C LYS A 126 -5.29 4.63 37.22
N CYS A 127 -4.14 5.32 37.31
CA CYS A 127 -3.16 5.08 38.38
C CYS A 127 -3.02 6.23 39.39
N GLY A 128 -3.68 7.36 39.16
CA GLY A 128 -3.62 8.55 40.02
C GLY A 128 -2.29 9.30 40.01
N GLN A 129 -1.30 8.85 39.24
CA GLN A 129 0.01 9.49 39.19
C GLN A 129 -0.03 10.75 38.32
N GLN A 130 0.75 11.75 38.74
CA GLN A 130 1.00 12.96 37.99
C GLN A 130 2.04 12.69 36.88
N PHE A 131 1.82 13.22 35.68
CA PHE A 131 2.72 13.10 34.54
C PHE A 131 2.71 14.36 33.68
N TYR A 132 3.71 14.49 32.80
CA TYR A 132 4.04 15.75 32.13
C TYR A 132 4.10 15.68 30.59
N HIS A 133 3.56 14.62 30.02
CA HIS A 133 3.51 14.39 28.58
C HIS A 133 2.06 14.28 28.12
N SER A 134 1.80 14.34 26.82
CA SER A 134 0.45 14.25 26.26
C SER A 134 -0.28 12.99 26.77
N PRO A 135 -1.49 13.12 27.34
CA PRO A 135 -2.28 11.99 27.78
C PRO A 135 -2.93 11.28 26.59
N SER A 136 -3.53 10.12 26.86
CA SER A 136 -4.39 9.41 25.91
C SER A 136 -5.78 9.20 26.47
N GLY A 137 -6.80 9.44 25.64
CA GLY A 137 -8.16 9.00 25.90
C GLY A 137 -8.29 7.51 25.54
N ILE A 138 -9.00 6.76 26.38
CA ILE A 138 -9.19 5.32 26.19
C ILE A 138 -10.69 5.03 26.14
N SER A 139 -11.11 4.32 25.10
CA SER A 139 -12.51 3.89 24.92
C SER A 139 -12.62 2.39 24.69
N LEU A 140 -13.71 1.78 25.17
CA LEU A 140 -14.07 0.40 24.95
C LEU A 140 -15.50 0.35 24.42
N ASN A 141 -15.73 -0.38 23.32
CA ASN A 141 -17.05 -0.48 22.69
C ASN A 141 -17.71 0.89 22.42
N GLY A 142 -16.91 1.90 22.08
CA GLY A 142 -17.38 3.27 21.83
C GLY A 142 -17.67 4.12 23.07
N ILE A 143 -17.51 3.55 24.27
CA ILE A 143 -17.67 4.27 25.55
C ILE A 143 -16.30 4.67 26.06
N LYS A 144 -16.14 5.94 26.44
CA LYS A 144 -14.90 6.47 27.02
C LYS A 144 -14.76 5.94 28.45
N VAL A 145 -13.67 5.22 28.72
CA VAL A 145 -13.38 4.59 30.03
C VAL A 145 -12.39 5.42 30.83
N TYR A 146 -11.41 6.03 30.16
CA TYR A 146 -10.47 6.99 30.75
C TYR A 146 -10.36 8.20 29.82
N ASP A 147 -10.37 9.39 30.39
CA ASP A 147 -10.17 10.62 29.64
C ASP A 147 -8.69 10.97 29.54
N CYS A 148 -8.01 10.87 30.67
CA CYS A 148 -6.62 11.23 30.84
C CYS A 148 -5.83 10.02 31.32
N CYS A 149 -5.11 9.35 30.42
CA CYS A 149 -4.27 8.20 30.76
C CYS A 149 -2.79 8.44 30.42
N CYS A 150 -1.89 8.10 31.34
CA CYS A 150 -0.45 8.20 31.11
C CYS A 150 0.06 7.14 30.11
N GLY A 151 1.27 7.32 29.60
CA GLY A 151 1.85 6.45 28.57
C GLY A 151 2.04 5.02 29.05
N TYR A 152 2.51 4.85 30.30
CA TYR A 152 2.67 3.53 30.92
C TYR A 152 1.34 2.74 31.02
N CYS A 153 0.29 3.41 31.48
CA CYS A 153 -1.04 2.79 31.60
C CYS A 153 -1.64 2.46 30.24
N THR A 154 -1.44 3.35 29.26
CA THR A 154 -1.87 3.17 27.87
C THR A 154 -1.16 1.97 27.24
N ASN A 155 0.17 1.87 27.36
CA ASN A 155 0.94 0.70 26.92
C ASN A 155 0.51 -0.60 27.58
N THR A 156 0.23 -0.58 28.89
CA THR A 156 -0.23 -1.77 29.59
C THR A 156 -1.54 -2.30 29.00
N ILE A 157 -2.45 -1.38 28.62
CA ILE A 157 -3.73 -1.73 28.00
C ILE A 157 -3.53 -2.21 26.57
N ILE A 158 -2.67 -1.53 25.78
CA ILE A 158 -2.35 -1.96 24.41
C ILE A 158 -1.66 -3.32 24.42
N GLY A 159 -0.73 -3.56 25.34
CA GLY A 159 -0.04 -4.84 25.49
C GLY A 159 -1.00 -5.98 25.81
N ARG A 160 -2.00 -5.74 26.66
CA ARG A 160 -3.03 -6.75 26.95
C ARG A 160 -3.94 -7.02 25.75
N ASP A 161 -4.37 -5.99 25.03
CA ASP A 161 -5.40 -6.11 24.00
C ASP A 161 -4.85 -6.46 22.61
N TRP A 162 -3.62 -6.03 22.33
CA TRP A 162 -2.98 -6.10 21.02
C TRP A 162 -1.62 -6.79 21.03
N ASN A 163 -1.04 -7.07 22.21
CA ASN A 163 0.31 -7.60 22.36
C ASN A 163 1.39 -6.69 21.75
N GLU A 164 1.20 -5.37 21.90
CA GLU A 164 2.06 -4.30 21.37
C GLU A 164 2.42 -3.28 22.46
N THR A 165 3.54 -2.56 22.32
CA THR A 165 4.00 -1.52 23.26
C THR A 165 4.53 -0.30 22.48
N PRO A 166 3.64 0.57 21.96
CA PRO A 166 4.03 1.59 21.01
C PRO A 166 4.60 2.88 21.63
N TYR A 167 4.34 3.15 22.91
CA TYR A 167 4.91 4.32 23.60
C TYR A 167 6.12 3.85 24.41
N PHE A 168 7.29 4.46 24.25
CA PHE A 168 8.49 4.16 25.04
C PHE A 168 8.88 5.38 25.86
#